data_AF-A0A8T6SJD6-F1
#
_entry.id   AF-A0A8T6SJD6-F1
#
_cell.length_a   1.000
_cell.length_b   1.000
_cell.length_c   1.000
_cell.angle_alpha   90.00
_cell.angle_beta   90.00
_cell.angle_gamma   90.00
#
_symmetry.space_group_name_H-M   'P 1'
#
loop_
_entity.id
_entity.type
_entity.pdbx_description
1 polymer ?
#
loop_
_entity_poly.entity_id
_entity_poly.type
_entity_poly.pdbx_seq_one_letter_code
_entity_poly.pdbx_strand_id
1 'polypeptide(L)' 'RNREVLPSIRGTVPDLINPPSGCRFHPRCDQAMEICSEKEPNTVEIGKNHLVKCHLNSSKSEEDA' A
#
# COMPACT_ATOMS: atom_id res chain seq x y z
N ARG A 1 -10.64 24.33 -22.60
CA ARG A 1 -9.85 23.68 -21.52
C ARG A 1 -10.82 22.84 -20.70
N ASN A 2 -10.97 21.55 -21.00
CA ASN A 2 -11.75 20.65 -20.16
C ASN A 2 -11.00 20.46 -18.85
N ARG A 3 -11.63 20.81 -17.73
CA ARG A 3 -11.09 20.59 -16.39
C ARG A 3 -11.83 19.40 -15.79
N GLU A 4 -11.35 18.20 -16.07
CA GLU A 4 -11.84 17.00 -15.40
C GLU A 4 -11.40 17.05 -13.93
N VAL A 5 -12.33 16.81 -13.01
CA VAL A 5 -12.07 16.80 -11.57
C VAL A 5 -11.52 15.43 -11.20
N LEU A 6 -10.27 15.40 -10.73
CA LEU A 6 -9.68 14.16 -10.22
C LEU A 6 -10.33 13.78 -8.88
N PRO A 7 -10.68 12.49 -8.69
CA PRO A 7 -11.22 12.03 -7.41
C PRO A 7 -10.19 12.16 -6.29
N SER A 8 -10.64 12.64 -5.12
CA SER A 8 -9.80 12.73 -3.93
C SER A 8 -9.56 11.36 -3.30
N ILE A 9 -8.33 11.08 -2.90
CA ILE A 9 -8.02 9.88 -2.11
C ILE A 9 -8.63 10.05 -0.72
N ARG A 10 -9.50 9.11 -0.32
CA ARG A 10 -10.19 9.12 0.98
C ARG A 10 -9.20 9.04 2.16
N GLY A 11 -9.65 9.53 3.32
CA GLY A 11 -8.89 9.55 4.57
C GLY A 11 -8.02 10.78 4.79
N THR A 12 -7.30 10.82 5.91
CA THR A 12 -6.47 11.94 6.36
C THR A 12 -4.97 11.62 6.29
N VAL A 13 -4.12 12.64 6.24
CA VAL A 13 -2.67 12.40 6.39
C VAL A 13 -2.42 11.84 7.79
N PRO A 14 -1.74 10.68 7.93
CA PRO A 14 -1.45 10.11 9.24
C PRO A 14 -0.46 10.99 10.01
N ASP A 15 -0.45 10.87 11.33
CA ASP A 15 0.57 11.50 12.18
C ASP A 15 1.96 10.97 11.77
N LEU A 16 2.90 11.88 11.48
CA LEU A 16 4.26 11.55 11.08
C LEU A 16 5.15 11.21 12.28
N ILE A 17 4.81 11.71 13.47
CA ILE A 17 5.52 11.42 14.73
C ILE A 17 5.12 10.03 15.21
N ASN A 18 3.81 9.74 15.18
CA ASN A 18 3.24 8.48 15.64
C ASN A 18 2.54 7.76 14.48
N PRO A 19 3.29 7.14 13.56
CA PRO A 19 2.69 6.44 12.43
C PRO A 19 1.86 5.23 12.90
N PRO A 20 0.82 4.85 12.12
CA PRO A 20 0.07 3.64 12.39
C PRO A 20 0.98 2.40 12.38
N SER A 21 0.64 1.41 13.21
CA SER A 21 1.35 0.14 13.30
C SER A 21 1.22 -0.69 12.02
N GLY A 22 2.18 -1.57 11.77
CA GLY A 22 2.19 -2.43 10.59
C GLY A 22 2.37 -1.65 9.28
N CYS A 23 1.46 -1.85 8.33
CA CYS A 23 1.45 -1.16 7.04
C CYS A 23 0.94 0.28 7.19
N ARG A 24 1.79 1.28 6.93
CA ARG A 24 1.46 2.70 7.09
C ARG A 24 0.22 3.17 6.33
N PHE A 25 -0.18 2.44 5.30
CA PHE A 25 -1.32 2.76 4.44
C PHE A 25 -2.63 2.08 4.88
N HIS A 26 -2.61 1.17 5.86
CA HIS A 26 -3.79 0.41 6.29
C HIS A 26 -5.00 1.31 6.69
N PRO A 27 -4.84 2.52 7.27
CA PRO A 27 -5.99 3.36 7.60
C PRO A 27 -6.71 3.97 6.38
N ARG A 28 -6.11 3.88 5.18
CA ARG A 28 -6.61 4.49 3.94
C ARG A 28 -6.66 3.53 2.75
N CYS A 29 -6.26 2.28 2.96
CA CYS A 29 -6.21 1.27 1.92
C CYS A 29 -7.58 0.57 1.81
N ASP A 30 -8.19 0.63 0.64
CA ASP A 30 -9.47 -0.05 0.36
C ASP A 30 -9.34 -1.59 0.37
N GLN A 31 -8.12 -2.12 0.40
CA GLN A 31 -7.80 -3.55 0.45
C GLN A 31 -7.11 -3.93 1.77
N ALA A 32 -7.27 -3.12 2.83
CA ALA A 32 -6.68 -3.42 4.13
C ALA A 32 -7.24 -4.74 4.69
N MET A 33 -6.33 -5.58 5.20
CA MET A 33 -6.63 -6.83 5.90
C MET A 33 -6.15 -6.70 7.35
N GLU A 34 -6.57 -7.61 8.23
CA GLU A 34 -6.19 -7.61 9.65
C GLU A 34 -4.65 -7.57 9.86
N ILE A 35 -3.91 -8.38 9.09
CA ILE A 35 -2.44 -8.38 9.11
C ILE A 35 -1.80 -7.01 8.79
N CYS A 36 -2.51 -6.14 8.06
CA CYS A 36 -2.01 -4.83 7.68
C CYS A 36 -1.88 -3.86 8.87
N SER A 37 -2.68 -3.99 9.92
CA SER A 37 -2.52 -3.18 11.14
C SER A 37 -1.53 -3.76 12.14
N GLU A 38 -1.19 -5.05 11.99
CA GLU A 38 -0.39 -5.79 12.97
C GLU A 38 1.08 -5.89 12.57
N LYS A 39 1.38 -6.09 11.28
CA LYS A 39 2.73 -6.39 10.79
C LYS A 39 3.13 -5.55 9.60
N GLU A 40 4.40 -5.13 9.58
CA GLU A 40 4.96 -4.46 8.41
C GLU A 40 5.10 -5.48 7.25
N PRO A 41 4.67 -5.12 6.02
CA PRO A 41 4.83 -6.00 4.88
C PRO A 41 6.29 -6.13 4.45
N ASN A 42 6.66 -7.33 3.99
CA ASN A 42 7.96 -7.59 3.39
C ASN A 42 8.10 -6.84 2.06
N THR A 43 9.35 -6.51 1.69
CA THR A 43 9.66 -6.03 0.35
C THR A 43 9.65 -7.20 -0.62
N VAL A 44 8.88 -7.09 -1.69
CA VAL A 44 8.78 -8.06 -2.78
C VAL A 44 9.07 -7.39 -4.12
N GLU A 45 9.71 -8.11 -5.03
CA GLU A 45 9.87 -7.67 -6.42
C GLU A 45 8.74 -8.27 -7.26
N ILE A 46 7.94 -7.41 -7.92
CA ILE A 46 6.77 -7.80 -8.72
C ILE A 46 6.99 -7.60 -10.22
N GLY A 47 8.25 -7.47 -10.63
CA GLY A 47 8.68 -7.15 -11.99
C GLY A 47 10.07 -6.52 -11.97
N LYS A 48 10.74 -6.47 -13.12
CA LYS A 48 12.14 -6.01 -13.20
C LYS A 48 12.34 -4.62 -12.59
N ASN A 49 13.12 -4.55 -11.51
CA ASN A 49 13.38 -3.31 -10.75
C ASN A 49 12.11 -2.66 -10.14
N HIS A 50 11.03 -3.43 -9.92
CA HIS A 50 9.79 -2.95 -9.31
C HIS A 50 9.57 -3.59 -7.94
N LEU A 51 9.94 -2.85 -6.90
CA LEU A 51 9.81 -3.28 -5.51
C LEU A 51 8.54 -2.72 -4.86
N VAL A 52 7.84 -3.55 -4.09
CA VAL A 52 6.63 -3.20 -3.37
C VAL A 52 6.70 -3.74 -1.94
N LYS A 53 6.09 -3.01 -0.99
CA LYS A 53 5.84 -3.46 0.39
C LYS A 53 4.33 -3.59 0.61
N CYS A 54 3.75 -4.72 0.23
CA CYS A 54 2.30 -4.96 0.36
C CYS A 54 2.00 -6.44 0.65
N HIS A 55 1.16 -6.70 1.66
CA HIS A 55 0.75 -8.05 2.03
C HIS A 55 -0.01 -8.80 0.93
N LEU A 56 -0.62 -8.09 -0.03
CA LEU A 56 -1.34 -8.69 -1.17
C LEU A 56 -0.41 -9.33 -2.21
N ASN A 57 0.84 -8.87 -2.28
CA ASN A 57 1.80 -9.32 -3.28
C ASN A 57 2.94 -10.16 -2.68
N SER A 58 2.85 -10.50 -1.39
CA SER A 58 3.85 -11.31 -0.68
C SER A 58 4.13 -12.68 -1.31
N SER A 59 3.27 -13.15 -2.24
CA SER A 59 3.37 -14.45 -2.92
C SER A 59 3.61 -14.37 -4.44
N LYS A 60 3.76 -13.18 -5.03
CA LYS A 60 3.88 -13.00 -6.50
C LYS A 60 5.30 -12.60 -6.88
N SER A 61 6.21 -13.57 -7.01
CA SER A 61 7.57 -13.30 -7.47
C SER A 61 7.91 -13.87 -8.86
N GLU A 62 7.02 -14.60 -9.55
CA GLU A 62 7.45 -15.39 -10.74
C GLU A 62 6.37 -15.62 -11.84
N GLU A 63 5.55 -14.64 -12.23
CA GLU A 63 4.56 -14.88 -13.32
C GLU A 63 4.52 -13.90 -14.50
N ASP A 64 5.42 -12.92 -14.61
CA ASP A 64 5.46 -12.01 -15.77
C ASP A 64 6.90 -11.80 -16.30
N ALA A 65 7.53 -12.89 -16.74
CA ALA A 65 8.76 -12.86 -17.55
C ALA A 65 8.47 -12.67 -19.04
#